data_AF-A0A357AG07-F1
#
_entry.id   AF-A0A357AG07-F1
#
_cell.length_a   1.000
_cell.length_b   1.000
_cell.length_c   1.000
_cell.angle_alpha   90.00
_cell.angle_beta   90.00
_cell.angle_gamma   90.00
#
_symmetry.space_group_name_H-M   'P 1'
#
loop_
_entity.id
_entity.type
_entity.pdbx_description
1 polymer ?
#
loop_
_entity_poly.entity_id
_entity_poly.type
_entity_poly.pdbx_seq_one_letter_code
_entity_poly.pdbx_strand_id
1 'polypeptide(L)'
;AVIKVPMLLNEAKFLGLKFMAIRWVLTVIAIIIFSWISAKIIKDEDLPGEVLTHPGLHINREACMGCTLCAKNYPALFEIKGKKADIKAYGQKSFDLEHLQSTIEACPVHAIEYFEG
;
A
#
# COMPACT_ATOMS: atom_id res chain seq x y z
N ALA A 1 -3.64 -27.15 12.69
CA ALA A 1 -2.33 -27.72 12.33
C ALA A 1 -2.30 -29.27 12.24
N VAL A 2 -3.28 -30.00 12.79
CA VAL A 2 -3.26 -31.48 12.91
C VAL A 2 -3.44 -32.23 11.58
N ILE A 3 -4.06 -31.61 10.57
CA ILE A 3 -4.36 -32.24 9.27
C ILE A 3 -3.12 -32.31 8.34
N LYS A 4 -2.10 -31.49 8.60
CA LYS A 4 -0.96 -31.36 7.67
C LYS A 4 0.03 -32.51 7.79
N VAL A 5 0.12 -33.15 8.96
CA VAL A 5 1.01 -34.29 9.22
C VAL A 5 0.61 -35.55 8.42
N PRO A 6 -0.66 -36.03 8.46
CA PRO A 6 -1.07 -37.16 7.63
C PRO A 6 -1.05 -36.84 6.13
N MET A 7 -1.33 -35.60 5.73
CA MET A 7 -1.21 -35.14 4.34
C MET A 7 0.24 -35.21 3.83
N LEU A 8 1.21 -34.70 4.61
CA LEU A 8 2.63 -34.74 4.27
C LEU A 8 3.18 -36.17 4.25
N LEU A 9 2.75 -37.06 5.15
CA LEU A 9 3.12 -38.48 5.13
C LEU A 9 2.56 -39.20 3.90
N ASN A 10 1.31 -38.93 3.54
CA ASN A 10 0.69 -39.51 2.35
C ASN A 10 1.37 -38.98 1.07
N GLU A 11 1.62 -37.68 0.98
CA GLU A 11 2.35 -37.07 -0.14
C GLU A 11 3.80 -37.53 -0.24
N ALA A 12 4.53 -37.65 0.86
CA ALA A 12 5.91 -38.17 0.85
C ALA A 12 5.96 -39.64 0.40
N LYS A 13 4.94 -40.43 0.73
CA LYS A 13 4.78 -41.82 0.28
C LYS A 13 4.41 -41.92 -1.21
N PHE A 14 3.57 -41.01 -1.72
CA PHE A 14 3.09 -41.03 -3.11
C PHE A 14 3.99 -40.31 -4.12
N LEU A 15 4.47 -39.12 -3.77
CA LEU A 15 5.33 -38.29 -4.63
C LEU A 15 6.82 -38.59 -4.42
N GLY A 16 7.19 -39.25 -3.31
CA GLY A 16 8.58 -39.62 -3.02
C GLY A 16 9.43 -38.42 -2.56
N LEU A 17 10.28 -38.67 -1.57
CA LEU A 17 11.18 -37.66 -0.98
C LEU A 17 12.07 -36.95 -2.04
N LYS A 18 12.40 -37.64 -3.14
CA LYS A 18 13.19 -37.10 -4.25
C LYS A 18 12.52 -35.90 -4.93
N PHE A 19 11.23 -35.98 -5.21
CA PHE A 19 10.49 -34.88 -5.88
C PHE A 19 10.25 -33.71 -4.94
N MET A 20 10.06 -33.99 -3.65
CA MET A 20 9.96 -32.95 -2.62
C MET A 20 11.26 -32.16 -2.49
N ALA A 21 12.41 -32.85 -2.48
CA ALA A 21 13.73 -32.21 -2.42
C ALA A 21 14.02 -31.39 -3.69
N ILE A 22 13.73 -31.93 -4.88
CA ILE A 22 13.89 -31.20 -6.15
C ILE A 22 13.06 -29.91 -6.15
N ARG A 23 11.78 -30.00 -5.74
CA ARG A 23 10.92 -28.81 -5.64
C ARG A 23 11.51 -27.78 -4.67
N TRP A 24 11.99 -28.23 -3.51
CA TRP A 24 12.61 -27.35 -2.51
C TRP A 24 13.84 -26.62 -3.08
N VAL A 25 14.74 -27.34 -3.72
CA VAL A 25 15.95 -26.76 -4.35
C VAL A 25 15.58 -25.76 -5.45
N LEU A 26 14.65 -26.14 -6.35
CA LEU A 26 14.18 -25.26 -7.42
C LEU A 26 13.50 -24.00 -6.86
N THR A 27 12.69 -24.13 -5.80
CA THR A 27 12.04 -22.97 -5.19
C THR A 27 13.02 -22.01 -4.52
N VAL A 28 14.06 -22.54 -3.87
CA VAL A 28 15.09 -21.70 -3.24
C VAL A 28 15.86 -20.92 -4.31
N ILE A 29 16.28 -21.57 -5.40
CA ILE A 29 16.97 -20.91 -6.52
C ILE A 29 16.06 -19.85 -7.16
N ALA A 30 14.78 -20.16 -7.37
CA ALA A 30 13.82 -19.22 -7.93
C ALA A 30 13.64 -17.96 -7.06
N ILE A 31 13.55 -18.13 -5.74
CA ILE A 31 13.45 -17.00 -4.79
C ILE A 31 14.70 -16.12 -4.85
N ILE A 32 15.90 -16.72 -4.91
CA ILE A 32 17.16 -15.96 -5.00
C ILE A 32 17.22 -15.16 -6.31
N ILE A 33 16.87 -15.77 -7.43
CA ILE A 33 16.85 -15.09 -8.74
C ILE A 33 15.82 -13.96 -8.73
N PHE A 34 14.60 -14.21 -8.27
CA PHE A 34 13.56 -13.20 -8.21
C PHE A 34 13.96 -12.05 -7.27
N SER A 35 14.56 -12.35 -6.12
CA SER A 35 15.10 -11.33 -5.21
C SER A 35 16.15 -10.45 -5.88
N TRP A 36 17.06 -11.04 -6.67
CA TRP A 36 18.08 -10.27 -7.40
C TRP A 36 17.49 -9.42 -8.53
N ILE A 37 16.51 -9.98 -9.25
CA ILE A 37 15.77 -9.24 -10.27
C ILE A 37 15.01 -8.08 -9.62
N SER A 38 14.24 -8.33 -8.55
CA SER A 38 13.51 -7.29 -7.83
C SER A 38 14.42 -6.18 -7.33
N ALA A 39 15.60 -6.51 -6.78
CA ALA A 39 16.59 -5.51 -6.37
C ALA A 39 17.16 -4.68 -7.52
N LYS A 40 17.07 -5.17 -8.77
CA LYS A 40 17.55 -4.46 -9.97
C LYS A 40 16.43 -3.75 -10.73
N ILE A 41 15.18 -4.23 -10.62
CA ILE A 41 14.00 -3.70 -11.29
C ILE A 41 13.33 -2.60 -10.46
N ILE A 42 13.34 -2.73 -9.14
CA ILE A 42 12.92 -1.67 -8.23
C ILE A 42 14.09 -0.69 -8.18
N LYS A 43 14.01 0.34 -9.02
CA LYS A 43 14.89 1.49 -8.92
C LYS A 43 14.45 2.31 -7.71
N ASP A 44 15.39 2.91 -7.00
CA ASP A 44 15.10 3.82 -5.88
C ASP A 44 14.20 5.01 -6.28
N GLU A 45 14.04 5.23 -7.60
CA GLU A 45 13.12 6.17 -8.25
C GLU A 45 11.63 5.81 -8.06
N ASP A 46 11.29 4.53 -7.81
CA ASP A 46 9.93 4.06 -7.49
C ASP A 46 9.66 4.01 -5.97
N LEU A 47 10.69 4.20 -5.14
CA LEU A 47 10.47 4.62 -3.76
C LEU A 47 10.03 6.08 -3.82
N PRO A 48 8.95 6.49 -3.13
CA PRO A 48 8.58 7.90 -3.02
C PRO A 48 9.61 8.63 -2.14
N GLY A 49 10.82 8.79 -2.66
CA GLY A 49 11.84 9.69 -2.19
C GLY A 49 11.72 10.98 -2.99
N GLU A 50 11.52 12.08 -2.26
CA GLU A 50 11.82 13.44 -2.74
C GLU A 50 10.78 14.13 -3.63
N VAL A 51 9.49 14.02 -3.28
CA VAL A 51 8.50 15.07 -3.58
C VAL A 51 8.02 15.78 -2.31
N LEU A 52 8.97 16.11 -1.43
CA LEU A 52 8.87 17.36 -0.67
C LEU A 52 9.24 18.45 -1.69
N THR A 53 8.44 19.45 -2.05
CA THR A 53 8.00 20.52 -1.16
C THR A 53 7.05 21.43 -1.94
N HIS A 54 5.75 21.19 -1.87
CA HIS A 54 4.80 22.30 -1.97
C HIS A 54 4.08 22.37 -0.62
N PRO A 55 4.22 23.48 0.13
CA PRO A 55 3.53 23.62 1.40
C PRO A 55 2.02 23.53 1.13
N GLY A 56 1.33 22.70 1.91
CA GLY A 56 -0.11 22.52 1.76
C GLY A 56 -0.59 21.07 1.77
N LEU A 57 -1.89 20.95 1.51
CA LEU A 57 -2.62 19.69 1.49
C LEU A 57 -2.52 19.04 0.11
N HIS A 58 -2.08 17.79 0.07
CA HIS A 58 -1.95 17.00 -1.13
C HIS A 58 -2.79 15.71 -1.05
N ILE A 59 -3.35 15.30 -2.18
CA ILE A 59 -4.06 14.02 -2.32
C ILE A 59 -3.44 13.24 -3.48
N ASN A 60 -2.83 12.10 -3.17
CA ASN A 60 -2.37 11.17 -4.18
C ASN A 60 -3.59 10.49 -4.82
N ARG A 61 -4.01 11.00 -5.99
CA ARG A 61 -5.16 10.44 -6.71
C ARG A 61 -4.89 9.03 -7.20
N GLU A 62 -3.67 8.61 -7.45
CA GLU A 62 -3.39 7.24 -7.91
C GLU A 62 -3.64 6.23 -6.79
N ALA A 63 -3.20 6.53 -5.58
CA ALA A 63 -3.47 5.73 -4.38
C ALA A 63 -4.93 5.82 -3.89
N CYS A 64 -5.62 6.93 -4.16
CA CYS A 64 -6.99 7.14 -3.70
C CYS A 64 -7.98 6.12 -4.28
N MET A 65 -8.52 5.26 -3.40
CA MET A 65 -9.52 4.24 -3.73
C MET A 65 -10.98 4.74 -3.71
N GLY A 66 -11.22 6.03 -3.43
CA GLY A 66 -12.58 6.60 -3.48
C GLY A 66 -13.52 6.18 -2.34
N CYS A 67 -12.99 5.82 -1.16
CA CYS A 67 -13.78 5.33 -0.02
C CYS A 67 -14.74 6.36 0.62
N THR A 68 -14.66 7.64 0.23
CA THR A 68 -15.50 8.76 0.68
C THR A 68 -15.35 9.23 2.14
N LEU A 69 -14.48 8.57 2.93
CA LEU A 69 -14.35 8.86 4.37
C LEU A 69 -13.86 10.30 4.65
N CYS A 70 -12.89 10.79 3.88
CA CYS A 70 -12.40 12.17 4.00
C CYS A 70 -13.49 13.22 3.73
N ALA A 71 -14.33 12.99 2.71
CA ALA A 71 -15.45 13.86 2.37
C ALA A 71 -16.59 13.81 3.39
N LYS A 72 -16.68 12.75 4.20
CA LYS A 72 -17.65 12.65 5.30
C LYS A 72 -17.14 13.28 6.59
N ASN A 73 -15.87 13.04 6.91
CA ASN A 73 -15.26 13.55 8.14
C ASN A 73 -15.04 15.06 8.03
N TYR A 74 -14.52 15.53 6.90
CA TYR A 74 -14.24 16.95 6.69
C TYR A 74 -14.85 17.46 5.36
N PRO A 75 -16.19 17.51 5.27
CA PRO A 75 -16.92 17.89 4.04
C PRO A 75 -16.67 19.33 3.60
N ALA A 76 -16.18 20.19 4.49
CA ALA A 76 -15.82 21.56 4.13
C ALA A 76 -14.56 21.62 3.26
N LEU A 77 -13.65 20.65 3.38
CA LEU A 77 -12.35 20.63 2.72
C LEU A 77 -12.27 19.61 1.58
N PHE A 78 -12.88 18.44 1.77
CA PHE A 78 -12.86 17.37 0.78
C PHE A 78 -14.18 17.24 0.04
N GLU A 79 -14.09 16.92 -1.25
CA GLU A 79 -15.21 16.50 -2.08
C GLU A 79 -14.85 15.24 -2.88
N ILE A 80 -15.84 14.60 -3.50
CA ILE A 80 -15.62 13.46 -4.39
C ILE A 80 -15.88 13.90 -5.82
N LYS A 81 -14.82 13.89 -6.64
CA LYS A 81 -14.87 14.21 -8.08
C LYS A 81 -14.28 13.05 -8.89
N GLY A 82 -15.07 12.53 -9.82
CA GLY A 82 -14.64 11.42 -10.67
C GLY A 82 -14.30 10.15 -9.87
N LYS A 83 -15.10 9.85 -8.84
CA LYS A 83 -14.93 8.71 -7.91
C LYS A 83 -13.68 8.80 -7.00
N LYS A 84 -12.93 9.90 -7.03
CA LYS A 84 -11.76 10.11 -6.16
C LYS A 84 -11.94 11.34 -5.29
N ALA A 85 -11.20 11.40 -4.19
CA ALA A 85 -11.18 12.57 -3.34
C ALA A 85 -10.52 13.75 -4.07
N ASP A 86 -11.03 14.95 -3.80
CA ASP A 86 -10.53 16.22 -4.31
C ASP A 86 -10.60 17.28 -3.22
N ILE A 87 -9.75 18.29 -3.32
CA ILE A 87 -9.75 19.43 -2.40
C ILE A 87 -10.65 20.52 -2.97
N LYS A 88 -11.57 21.04 -2.16
CA LYS A 88 -12.39 22.16 -2.55
C LYS A 88 -11.50 23.40 -2.73
N ALA A 89 -11.44 23.94 -3.95
CA ALA A 89 -10.60 25.09 -4.33
C ALA A 89 -10.90 26.38 -3.54
N TYR A 90 -12.00 26.42 -2.81
CA TYR A 90 -12.43 27.53 -1.98
C TYR A 90 -12.57 27.07 -0.53
N GLY A 91 -11.67 27.52 0.35
CA GLY A 91 -12.01 27.69 1.76
C GLY A 91 -11.18 26.89 2.75
N GLN A 92 -10.04 27.43 3.15
CA GLN A 92 -9.89 28.07 4.47
C GLN A 92 -8.47 28.63 4.58
N LYS A 93 -8.35 29.85 5.11
CA LYS A 93 -7.05 30.49 5.41
C LYS A 93 -6.41 29.90 6.69
N SER A 94 -7.14 29.04 7.38
CA SER A 94 -6.78 28.36 8.63
C SER A 94 -7.50 27.00 8.67
N PHE A 95 -6.75 25.91 8.53
CA PHE A 95 -7.32 24.57 8.74
C PHE A 95 -7.46 24.31 10.23
N ASP A 96 -8.51 23.61 10.63
CA ASP A 96 -8.52 22.95 11.93
C ASP A 96 -7.54 21.77 11.83
N LEU A 97 -6.32 21.97 12.31
CA LEU A 97 -5.23 21.01 12.17
C LEU A 97 -5.53 19.69 12.90
N GLU A 98 -6.23 19.72 14.03
CA GLU A 98 -6.64 18.51 14.75
C GLU A 98 -7.64 17.71 13.92
N HIS A 99 -8.64 18.39 13.37
CA HIS A 99 -9.64 17.75 12.52
C HIS A 99 -9.06 17.27 11.19
N LEU A 100 -8.14 18.02 10.60
CA LEU A 100 -7.40 17.62 9.41
C LEU A 100 -6.58 16.36 9.65
N GLN A 101 -5.81 16.34 10.75
CA GLN A 101 -4.96 15.20 11.12
C GLN A 101 -5.81 13.94 11.35
N SER A 102 -6.91 14.05 12.11
CA SER A 102 -7.83 12.92 12.31
C SER A 102 -8.43 12.41 10.99
N THR A 103 -8.65 13.29 10.01
CA THR A 103 -9.16 12.92 8.69
C THR A 103 -8.10 12.22 7.83
N ILE A 104 -6.84 12.63 7.94
CA ILE A 104 -5.68 11.99 7.28
C ILE A 104 -5.50 10.57 7.84
N GLU A 105 -5.51 10.42 9.16
CA GLU A 105 -5.36 9.12 9.83
C GLU A 105 -6.51 8.14 9.52
N ALA A 106 -7.71 8.67 9.28
CA ALA A 106 -8.84 7.86 8.86
C ALA A 106 -8.68 7.30 7.42
N CYS A 107 -7.76 7.81 6.60
CA CYS A 107 -7.59 7.35 5.23
C CYS A 107 -6.98 5.92 5.20
N PRO A 108 -7.73 4.90 4.73
CA PRO A 108 -7.28 3.49 4.80
C PRO A 108 -6.09 3.16 3.90
N VAL A 109 -5.80 4.04 2.95
CA VAL A 109 -4.71 3.90 1.96
C VAL A 109 -3.67 5.02 2.08
N HIS A 110 -3.77 5.85 3.13
CA HIS A 110 -2.85 6.97 3.37
C HIS A 110 -2.60 7.86 2.15
N ALA A 111 -3.66 8.13 1.37
CA ALA A 111 -3.56 8.90 0.12
C ALA A 111 -3.60 10.42 0.33
N ILE A 112 -3.58 10.91 1.57
CA ILE A 112 -3.72 12.33 1.93
C ILE A 112 -2.51 12.71 2.77
N GLU A 113 -1.83 13.79 2.39
CA GLU A 113 -0.61 14.29 3.04
C GLU A 113 -0.74 15.79 3.27
N TYR A 114 -0.19 16.28 4.39
CA TYR A 114 -0.13 17.71 4.71
C TYR A 114 1.29 18.08 5.13
N PHE A 115 1.87 19.07 4.45
CA PHE A 115 3.18 19.61 4.76
C PHE A 115 3.04 21.05 5.29
N GLU A 116 3.37 21.25 6.57
CA GLU A 116 3.63 22.59 7.13
C GLU A 116 5.02 23.04 6.67
N GLY A 117 5.09 24.19 6.01
CA GLY A 117 6.34 24.83 5.59
C GLY A 117 6.90 25.76 6.65
#